data_AF-A0A8S9IDP5-F1
#
_entry.id   AF-A0A8S9IDP5-F1
#
_cell.length_a   1.000
_cell.length_b   1.000
_cell.length_c   1.000
_cell.angle_alpha   90.00
_cell.angle_beta   90.00
_cell.angle_gamma   90.00
#
_symmetry.space_group_name_H-M   'P 1'
#
loop_
_entity.id
_entity.type
_entity.pdbx_description
1 polymer ?
#
loop_
_entity_poly.entity_id
_entity_poly.type
_entity_poly.pdbx_seq_one_letter_code
_entity_poly.pdbx_strand_id
1 'polypeptide(L)'
;MRPSQRWSERRKKKQKLSNSQVFASPSLSQEELREAMKKLNDTALVLTSKAIDADARNSNFVFSPASISAALTMMAVTNGTHSDELNAVYLEIATVVLADDSASGGPKISAVNGVWVEQSLPVDHL
;
A
#
# COMPACT_ATOMS: atom_id res chain seq x y z
N MET A 1 25.82 -33.42 35.52
CA MET A 1 26.58 -32.70 34.47
C MET A 1 25.63 -31.76 33.75
N ARG A 2 25.89 -30.44 33.76
CA ARG A 2 25.07 -29.42 33.08
C ARG A 2 25.70 -29.10 31.72
N PRO A 3 24.97 -29.15 30.59
CA PRO A 3 25.47 -28.58 29.35
C PRO A 3 25.25 -27.08 29.33
N SER A 4 26.36 -26.37 29.19
CA SER A 4 26.56 -24.93 29.06
C SER A 4 25.72 -24.30 27.95
N GLN A 5 25.18 -23.11 28.25
CA GLN A 5 24.62 -22.16 27.30
C GLN A 5 25.63 -21.85 26.17
N ARG A 6 25.29 -22.19 24.94
CA ARG A 6 25.99 -21.70 23.75
C ARG A 6 25.10 -20.67 23.07
N TRP A 7 25.28 -19.42 23.48
CA TRP A 7 24.74 -18.26 22.80
C TRP A 7 25.27 -18.23 21.36
N SER A 8 24.43 -18.59 20.39
CA SER A 8 24.73 -18.37 18.99
C SER A 8 24.55 -16.88 18.69
N GLU A 9 25.66 -16.16 18.57
CA GLU A 9 25.72 -14.82 18.00
C GLU A 9 24.98 -14.81 16.66
N ARG A 10 23.75 -14.26 16.66
CA ARG A 10 23.07 -13.87 15.42
C ARG A 10 23.90 -12.75 14.81
N ARG A 11 24.80 -13.11 13.90
CA ARG A 11 25.44 -12.16 12.97
C ARG A 11 24.34 -11.34 12.34
N LYS A 12 24.19 -10.08 12.78
CA LYS A 12 23.37 -9.06 12.12
C LYS A 12 23.95 -8.89 10.71
N LYS A 13 23.42 -9.64 9.74
CA LYS A 13 23.63 -9.35 8.34
C LYS A 13 23.00 -7.97 8.13
N LYS A 14 23.84 -6.93 8.14
CA LYS A 14 23.44 -5.59 7.71
C LYS A 14 22.98 -5.77 6.27
N GLN A 15 21.67 -5.84 6.08
CA GLN A 15 21.07 -5.74 4.77
C GLN A 15 21.46 -4.35 4.28
N LYS A 16 22.43 -4.31 3.37
CA LYS A 16 22.73 -3.11 2.58
C LYS A 16 21.44 -2.81 1.83
N LEU A 17 20.66 -1.87 2.35
CA LEU A 17 19.64 -1.19 1.55
C LEU A 17 20.41 -0.50 0.44
N SER A 18 20.39 -1.13 -0.73
CA SER A 18 20.93 -0.58 -1.95
C SER A 18 20.14 0.70 -2.22
N ASN A 19 20.77 1.85 -2.02
CA ASN A 19 20.29 3.13 -2.51
C ASN A 19 20.29 3.10 -4.04
N SER A 20 19.22 2.57 -4.63
CA SER A 20 18.74 2.89 -5.98
C SER A 20 17.48 2.09 -6.28
N GLN A 21 16.38 2.40 -5.61
CA GLN A 21 15.12 2.44 -6.34
C GLN A 21 14.93 3.91 -6.70
N VAL A 22 15.58 4.30 -7.80
CA VAL A 22 15.08 5.42 -8.59
C VAL A 22 13.72 4.94 -9.07
N PHE A 23 12.68 5.20 -8.30
CA PHE A 23 11.32 5.09 -8.78
C PHE A 23 11.25 6.12 -9.90
N ALA A 24 11.35 5.65 -11.14
CA ALA A 24 11.16 6.51 -12.30
C ALA A 24 9.86 7.28 -12.06
N SER A 25 9.95 8.62 -12.07
CA SER A 25 8.77 9.46 -11.98
C SER A 25 7.76 8.94 -13.00
N PRO A 26 6.51 8.64 -12.59
CA PRO A 26 5.54 8.13 -13.52
C PRO A 26 5.34 9.17 -14.63
N SER A 27 5.12 8.71 -15.84
CA SER A 27 4.93 9.48 -17.08
C SER A 27 3.73 10.44 -17.06
N LEU A 28 3.08 10.63 -15.91
CA LEU A 28 1.91 11.47 -15.72
C LEU A 28 2.26 12.89 -15.27
N SER A 29 1.45 13.85 -15.72
CA SER A 29 1.43 15.17 -15.12
C SER A 29 0.84 15.15 -13.71
N GLN A 30 1.16 16.18 -12.92
CA GLN A 30 0.58 16.38 -11.59
C GLN A 30 -0.95 16.49 -11.62
N GLU A 31 -1.53 17.03 -12.69
CA GLU A 31 -2.99 17.16 -12.84
C GLU A 31 -3.65 15.81 -13.10
N GLU A 32 -3.07 14.99 -13.99
CA GLU A 32 -3.58 13.64 -14.28
C GLU A 32 -3.50 12.75 -13.03
N LEU A 33 -2.41 12.84 -12.26
CA LEU A 33 -2.27 12.12 -11.00
C LEU A 33 -3.36 12.54 -9.98
N ARG A 34 -3.62 13.84 -9.86
CA ARG A 34 -4.67 14.38 -8.97
C ARG A 34 -6.06 13.90 -9.36
N GLU A 35 -6.39 13.92 -10.64
CA GLU A 35 -7.68 13.45 -11.14
C GLU A 35 -7.85 11.94 -10.98
N ALA A 36 -6.79 11.15 -11.22
CA ALA A 36 -6.81 9.71 -10.97
C ALA A 36 -7.03 9.38 -9.49
N MET A 37 -6.33 10.08 -8.58
CA MET A 37 -6.52 9.94 -7.13
C MET A 37 -7.93 10.32 -6.69
N LYS A 38 -8.49 11.41 -7.24
CA LYS A 38 -9.85 11.86 -6.96
C LYS A 38 -10.88 10.80 -7.35
N LYS A 39 -10.75 10.22 -8.55
CA LYS A 39 -11.62 9.14 -9.03
C LYS A 39 -11.58 7.89 -8.13
N LEU A 40 -10.39 7.50 -7.65
CA LEU A 40 -10.28 6.39 -6.71
C LEU A 40 -10.91 6.71 -5.35
N ASN A 41 -10.74 7.93 -4.83
CA ASN A 41 -11.37 8.36 -3.60
C ASN A 41 -12.91 8.39 -3.70
N ASP A 42 -13.45 8.86 -4.83
CA ASP A 42 -14.89 8.82 -5.09
C ASP A 42 -15.41 7.37 -5.09
N THR A 43 -14.67 6.46 -5.70
CA THR A 43 -15.00 5.02 -5.70
C THR A 43 -14.97 4.44 -4.27
N ALA A 44 -13.95 4.78 -3.48
CA ALA A 44 -13.85 4.36 -2.08
C ALA A 44 -15.00 4.92 -1.23
N LEU A 45 -15.44 6.15 -1.48
CA LEU A 45 -16.59 6.76 -0.80
C LEU A 45 -17.90 6.05 -1.15
N VAL A 46 -18.10 5.70 -2.43
CA VAL A 46 -19.28 4.92 -2.85
C VAL A 46 -19.29 3.54 -2.19
N LEU A 47 -18.15 2.86 -2.12
CA LEU A 47 -18.03 1.56 -1.42
C LEU A 47 -18.32 1.71 0.08
N THR A 48 -17.85 2.79 0.69
CA THR A 48 -18.12 3.11 2.09
C THR A 48 -19.59 3.31 2.37
N SER A 49 -20.29 4.08 1.55
CA SER A 49 -21.73 4.27 1.70
C SER A 49 -22.47 2.94 1.67
N LYS A 50 -22.09 2.04 0.75
CA LYS A 50 -22.64 0.68 0.68
C LYS A 50 -22.32 -0.16 1.93
N ALA A 51 -21.10 -0.06 2.47
CA ALA A 51 -20.71 -0.76 3.69
C ALA A 51 -21.49 -0.25 4.92
N ILE A 52 -21.68 1.07 5.04
CA ILE A 52 -22.48 1.68 6.10
C ILE A 52 -23.93 1.22 6.01
N ASP A 53 -24.50 1.25 4.81
CA ASP A 53 -25.87 0.81 4.56
C ASP A 53 -26.10 -0.68 4.85
N ALA A 54 -25.09 -1.51 4.66
CA ALA A 54 -25.16 -2.95 4.88
C ALA A 54 -24.97 -3.32 6.36
N ASP A 55 -24.03 -2.69 7.07
CA ASP A 55 -23.50 -3.24 8.33
C ASP A 55 -23.25 -2.19 9.45
N ALA A 56 -23.18 -0.90 9.13
CA ALA A 56 -22.77 0.13 10.12
C ALA A 56 -23.80 1.26 10.36
N ARG A 57 -25.08 1.04 10.02
CA ARG A 57 -26.13 2.09 10.12
C ARG A 57 -26.26 2.77 11.49
N ASN A 58 -25.92 2.05 12.57
CA ASN A 58 -26.06 2.53 13.96
C ASN A 58 -24.76 2.41 14.76
N SER A 59 -23.61 2.33 14.09
CA SER A 59 -22.31 2.20 14.73
C SER A 59 -21.31 3.19 14.15
N ASN A 60 -20.25 3.49 14.92
CA ASN A 60 -19.15 4.27 14.40
C ASN A 60 -18.44 3.46 13.32
N PHE A 61 -18.24 4.07 12.15
CA PHE A 61 -17.53 3.47 11.03
C PHE A 61 -16.28 4.28 10.70
N VAL A 62 -15.12 3.62 10.66
CA VAL A 62 -13.85 4.23 10.28
C VAL A 62 -13.16 3.31 9.28
N PHE A 63 -12.64 3.90 8.21
CA PHE A 63 -11.89 3.21 7.17
C PHE A 63 -10.85 4.16 6.58
N SER A 64 -9.90 3.61 5.82
CA SER A 64 -8.88 4.38 5.11
C SER A 64 -9.14 4.34 3.60
N PRO A 65 -9.67 5.43 2.98
CA PRO A 65 -9.81 5.51 1.53
C PRO A 65 -8.50 5.22 0.80
N ALA A 66 -7.38 5.76 1.29
CA ALA A 66 -6.05 5.54 0.73
C ALA A 66 -5.65 4.05 0.73
N SER A 67 -5.98 3.30 1.79
CA SER A 67 -5.69 1.85 1.85
C SER A 67 -6.57 1.05 0.89
N ILE A 68 -7.85 1.43 0.72
CA ILE A 68 -8.73 0.82 -0.30
C ILE A 68 -8.18 1.10 -1.70
N SER A 69 -7.81 2.34 -1.99
CA SER A 69 -7.22 2.74 -3.27
C SER A 69 -5.94 1.97 -3.55
N ALA A 70 -5.03 1.83 -2.57
CA ALA A 70 -3.81 1.04 -2.71
C ALA A 70 -4.09 -0.45 -3.03
N ALA A 71 -5.08 -1.05 -2.37
CA ALA A 71 -5.48 -2.43 -2.65
C ALA A 71 -6.06 -2.58 -4.06
N LEU A 72 -6.92 -1.65 -4.50
CA LEU A 72 -7.50 -1.66 -5.85
C LEU A 72 -6.45 -1.47 -6.94
N THR A 73 -5.49 -0.55 -6.75
CA THR A 73 -4.40 -0.35 -7.72
C THR A 73 -3.49 -1.57 -7.80
N MET A 74 -3.13 -2.20 -6.68
CA MET A 74 -2.36 -3.44 -6.70
C MET A 74 -3.11 -4.58 -7.37
N MET A 75 -4.41 -4.73 -7.10
CA MET A 75 -5.25 -5.75 -7.75
C MET A 75 -5.36 -5.54 -9.27
N ALA A 76 -5.51 -4.29 -9.70
CA ALA A 76 -5.57 -3.94 -11.12
C ALA A 76 -4.26 -4.27 -11.84
N VAL A 77 -3.12 -4.01 -11.19
CA VAL A 77 -1.79 -4.44 -11.64
C VAL A 77 -1.78 -5.97 -11.78
N THR A 78 -2.12 -6.74 -10.74
CA THR A 78 -2.10 -8.21 -10.81
C THR A 78 -3.03 -8.83 -11.86
N ASN A 79 -4.08 -8.13 -12.29
CA ASN A 79 -5.03 -8.61 -13.28
C ASN A 79 -4.63 -8.27 -14.73
N GLY A 80 -3.39 -7.81 -14.96
CA GLY A 80 -2.92 -7.46 -16.31
C GLY A 80 -3.42 -6.10 -16.81
N THR A 81 -4.17 -5.35 -15.99
CA THR A 81 -4.57 -3.96 -16.29
C THR A 81 -3.49 -2.97 -15.85
N HIS A 82 -2.22 -3.32 -16.09
CA HIS A 82 -1.08 -2.47 -15.81
C HIS A 82 -1.19 -1.16 -16.60
N SER A 83 -1.31 -0.07 -15.87
CA SER A 83 -1.26 1.30 -16.41
C SER A 83 -0.23 2.07 -15.61
N ASP A 84 0.60 2.86 -16.31
CA ASP A 84 1.51 3.83 -15.68
C ASP A 84 0.75 4.75 -14.70
N GLU A 85 -0.52 5.03 -14.99
CA GLU A 85 -1.40 5.82 -14.12
C GLU A 85 -1.65 5.14 -12.77
N LEU A 86 -2.00 3.85 -12.78
CA LEU A 86 -2.31 3.12 -11.55
C LEU A 86 -1.05 2.89 -10.72
N ASN A 87 0.09 2.68 -11.37
CA ASN A 87 1.38 2.58 -10.69
C ASN A 87 1.79 3.92 -10.06
N ALA A 88 1.58 5.03 -10.77
CA ALA A 88 1.83 6.38 -10.24
C ALA A 88 1.01 6.65 -8.98
N VAL A 89 -0.29 6.36 -9.06
CA VAL A 89 -1.22 6.57 -7.95
C VAL A 89 -0.84 5.69 -6.76
N TYR A 90 -0.50 4.43 -7.00
CA TYR A 90 -0.02 3.54 -5.94
C TYR A 90 1.25 4.07 -5.27
N LEU A 91 2.24 4.53 -6.06
CA LEU A 91 3.48 5.08 -5.53
C LEU A 91 3.25 6.35 -4.72
N GLU A 92 2.40 7.27 -5.20
CA GLU A 92 2.02 8.48 -4.48
C GLU A 92 1.36 8.13 -3.14
N ILE A 93 0.43 7.17 -3.13
CA ILE A 93 -0.21 6.71 -1.90
C ILE A 93 0.82 6.10 -0.94
N ALA A 94 1.68 5.22 -1.42
CA ALA A 94 2.63 4.50 -0.59
C ALA A 94 3.74 5.39 -0.02
N THR A 95 4.21 6.37 -0.79
CA THR A 95 5.40 7.17 -0.45
C THR A 95 5.09 8.55 0.10
N VAL A 96 3.91 9.11 -0.18
CA VAL A 96 3.49 10.42 0.30
C VAL A 96 2.34 10.29 1.30
N VAL A 97 1.23 9.65 0.91
CA VAL A 97 0.01 9.63 1.72
C VAL A 97 0.13 8.76 2.98
N LEU A 98 0.80 7.61 2.88
CA LEU A 98 0.97 6.65 3.97
C LEU A 98 2.33 6.74 4.67
N ALA A 99 3.13 7.75 4.34
CA ALA A 99 4.44 7.96 4.95
C ALA A 99 4.30 8.29 6.45
N ASP A 100 5.17 7.68 7.27
CA ASP A 100 5.32 8.06 8.67
C ASP A 100 6.10 9.37 8.76
N ASP A 101 5.45 10.41 9.27
CA ASP A 101 6.04 11.74 9.44
C ASP A 101 6.31 12.07 10.93
N SER A 102 6.25 11.06 11.81
CA SER A 102 6.42 11.28 13.25
C SER A 102 7.80 11.83 13.66
N ALA A 103 8.84 11.61 12.86
CA ALA A 103 10.18 12.13 13.11
C ALA A 103 10.28 13.66 12.93
N SER A 104 9.40 14.26 12.13
CA SER A 104 9.34 15.71 11.89
C SER A 104 8.33 16.42 12.82
N GLY A 105 7.65 15.67 13.69
CA GLY A 105 6.53 16.15 14.51
C GLY A 105 5.16 15.97 13.85
N GLY A 106 5.11 15.36 12.65
CA GLY A 106 3.89 14.99 11.97
C GLY A 106 3.19 13.74 12.54
N PRO A 107 2.10 13.28 11.89
CA PRO A 107 1.36 12.11 12.31
C PRO A 107 2.20 10.83 12.21
N LYS A 108 2.03 9.94 13.18
CA LYS A 108 2.55 8.57 13.08
C LYS A 108 1.58 7.71 12.28
N ILE A 109 2.00 7.28 11.10
CA ILE A 109 1.20 6.44 10.19
C ILE A 109 1.87 5.08 10.03
N SER A 110 1.09 4.01 10.12
CA SER A 110 1.52 2.66 9.76
C SER A 110 0.37 1.98 9.03
N ALA A 111 0.65 1.48 7.83
CA ALA A 111 -0.34 0.84 6.97
C ALA A 111 0.22 -0.47 6.42
N VAL A 112 -0.67 -1.44 6.20
CA VAL A 112 -0.33 -2.74 5.61
C VAL A 112 -1.31 -2.98 4.48
N ASN A 113 -0.79 -2.92 3.25
CA ASN A 113 -1.55 -3.22 2.04
C ASN A 113 -0.90 -4.43 1.37
N GLY A 114 -1.69 -5.45 1.05
CA GLY A 114 -1.21 -6.65 0.36
C GLY A 114 -2.33 -7.33 -0.42
N VAL A 115 -1.96 -8.02 -1.49
CA VAL A 115 -2.87 -8.82 -2.32
C VAL A 115 -2.43 -10.29 -2.19
N TRP A 116 -3.38 -11.17 -1.90
CA TRP A 116 -3.16 -12.61 -1.87
C TRP A 116 -3.87 -13.24 -3.06
N VAL A 117 -3.14 -14.10 -3.77
CA VAL A 117 -3.63 -14.86 -4.92
C VAL A 117 -3.69 -16.33 -4.56
N GLU A 118 -4.61 -17.05 -5.19
CA GLU A 118 -4.75 -18.49 -4.98
C GLU A 118 -3.52 -19.22 -5.54
N GLN A 119 -3.03 -20.22 -4.80
CA GLN A 119 -1.72 -20.83 -5.06
C GLN A 119 -1.62 -21.49 -6.44
N SER A 120 -2.74 -22.02 -6.97
CA SER A 120 -2.76 -22.68 -8.28
C SER A 120 -2.75 -21.70 -9.45
N LEU A 121 -2.99 -20.40 -9.21
CA LEU A 121 -2.95 -19.37 -10.24
C LEU A 121 -1.52 -18.91 -10.53
N PRO A 122 -1.15 -18.74 -11.81
CA PRO A 122 0.13 -18.14 -12.16
C PRO A 122 0.13 -16.68 -11.76
N VAL A 123 1.18 -16.27 -11.03
CA VAL A 123 1.53 -14.85 -10.90
C VAL A 123 2.48 -14.56 -12.04
N ASP A 124 1.96 -14.02 -13.14
CA ASP A 124 2.83 -13.48 -14.18
C ASP A 124 3.75 -12.46 -13.49
N HIS A 125 5.06 -12.61 -13.73
CA HIS A 125 6.08 -11.87 -13.01
C HIS A 125 5.80 -10.35 -13.10
N LEU A 126 5.47 -9.74 -11.96
CA LEU A 126 5.37 -8.30 -11.77
C LEU A 126 6.58 -7.54 -12.31
#